data_AF-A0A357FPL2-F1
#
_entry.id   AF-A0A357FPL2-F1
#
_cell.length_a   1.000
_cell.length_b   1.000
_cell.length_c   1.000
_cell.angle_alpha   90.00
_cell.angle_beta   90.00
_cell.angle_gamma   90.00
#
_symmetry.space_group_name_H-M   'P 1'
#
loop_
_entity.id
_entity.type
_entity.pdbx_description
1 polymer ?
#
loop_
_entity_poly.entity_id
_entity_poly.type
_entity_poly.pdbx_seq_one_letter_code
_entity_poly.pdbx_strand_id
1 'polypeptide(L)'
;MERIFALFIRAGLAVIFGFMFGMLFMVGSFWVIPQNIIPPMWALSLSVGFGCGLAAFICFLKPEAKRSINLTTFAVACLSGMLGGYLGSLLADPEGVRNVRLVASSLTSPDVAPFVYMGTIISTTFTSAWYAYRLWLYNED
;
A
#
# COMPACT_ATOMS: atom_id res chain seq x y z
N MET A 1 13.42 22.17 -10.68
CA MET A 1 13.71 20.93 -11.43
C MET A 1 14.11 19.81 -10.49
N GLU A 2 15.09 20.01 -9.60
CA GLU A 2 15.59 18.99 -8.65
C GLU A 2 14.50 18.40 -7.74
N ARG A 3 13.62 19.24 -7.16
CA ARG A 3 12.50 18.79 -6.29
C ARG A 3 11.51 17.86 -6.98
N ILE A 4 11.22 18.11 -8.26
CA ILE A 4 10.32 17.29 -9.08
C ILE A 4 11.00 15.95 -9.41
N PHE A 5 12.30 15.97 -9.71
CA PHE A 5 13.07 14.75 -9.94
C PHE A 5 13.15 13.87 -8.68
N ALA A 6 13.35 14.48 -7.50
CA ALA A 6 13.32 13.77 -6.22
C ALA A 6 11.95 13.13 -5.93
N LEU A 7 10.85 13.83 -6.25
CA LEU A 7 9.49 13.27 -6.19
C LEU A 7 9.37 12.00 -7.05
N PHE A 8 9.82 12.04 -8.31
CA PHE A 8 9.75 10.88 -9.22
C PHE A 8 10.60 9.71 -8.73
N ILE A 9 11.81 9.95 -8.23
CA ILE A 9 12.65 8.88 -7.66
C ILE A 9 11.96 8.25 -6.45
N ARG A 10 11.44 9.05 -5.52
CA ARG A 10 10.72 8.54 -4.34
C ARG A 10 9.47 7.77 -4.72
N ALA A 11 8.72 8.25 -5.71
CA ALA A 11 7.55 7.55 -6.23
C ALA A 11 7.94 6.21 -6.89
N GLY A 12 8.99 6.18 -7.71
CA GLY A 12 9.49 4.95 -8.32
C GLY A 12 9.95 3.93 -7.28
N LEU A 13 10.69 4.37 -6.26
CA LEU A 13 11.09 3.52 -5.13
C LEU A 13 9.89 3.05 -4.31
N ALA A 14 8.90 3.92 -4.05
CA ALA A 14 7.67 3.57 -3.35
C ALA A 14 6.87 2.50 -4.09
N VAL A 15 6.85 2.52 -5.42
CA VAL A 15 6.24 1.45 -6.21
C VAL A 15 6.98 0.12 -6.00
N ILE A 16 8.31 0.11 -6.18
CA ILE A 16 9.11 -1.11 -6.04
C ILE A 16 8.99 -1.70 -4.63
N PHE A 17 9.20 -0.88 -3.60
CA PHE A 17 9.07 -1.31 -2.22
C PHE A 17 7.63 -1.63 -1.83
N GLY A 18 6.64 -0.96 -2.42
CA GLY A 18 5.23 -1.25 -2.22
C GLY A 18 4.86 -2.67 -2.63
N PHE A 19 5.37 -3.14 -3.78
CA PHE A 19 5.22 -4.54 -4.18
C PHE A 19 5.90 -5.49 -3.20
N MET A 20 7.15 -5.21 -2.81
CA MET A 20 7.89 -6.07 -1.88
C MET A 20 7.21 -6.17 -0.51
N PHE A 21 6.82 -5.04 0.08
CA PHE A 21 6.17 -4.99 1.38
C PHE A 21 4.76 -5.58 1.34
N GLY A 22 3.99 -5.31 0.28
CA GLY A 22 2.69 -5.93 0.09
C GLY A 22 2.76 -7.45 0.08
N MET A 23 3.74 -8.02 -0.64
CA MET A 23 3.98 -9.47 -0.66
C MET A 23 4.44 -10.01 0.71
N LEU A 24 5.32 -9.29 1.42
CA LEU A 24 5.74 -9.69 2.77
C LEU A 24 4.57 -9.72 3.75
N PHE A 25 3.70 -8.71 3.72
CA PHE A 25 2.50 -8.67 4.55
C PHE A 25 1.49 -9.74 4.17
N MET A 26 1.41 -10.09 2.88
CA MET A 26 0.62 -11.24 2.43
C MET A 26 1.12 -12.54 3.06
N VAL A 27 2.43 -12.83 2.95
CA VAL A 27 3.04 -14.02 3.57
C VAL A 27 2.83 -14.02 5.08
N GLY A 28 3.06 -12.88 5.74
CA GLY A 28 2.85 -12.73 7.18
C GLY A 28 1.41 -12.98 7.59
N SER A 29 0.44 -12.51 6.80
CA SER A 29 -0.98 -12.73 7.09
C SER A 29 -1.36 -14.21 7.08
N PHE A 30 -0.79 -14.99 6.15
CA PHE A 30 -0.98 -16.44 6.11
C PHE A 30 -0.26 -17.20 7.23
N TRP A 31 0.82 -16.63 7.78
CA TRP A 31 1.53 -17.21 8.92
C TRP A 31 0.84 -16.97 10.26
N VAL A 32 0.22 -15.78 10.43
CA VAL A 32 -0.43 -15.39 11.69
C VAL A 32 -1.82 -16.02 11.83
N ILE A 33 -2.54 -16.20 10.71
CA ILE A 33 -3.87 -16.80 10.73
C ILE A 33 -3.71 -18.33 10.71
N PRO A 34 -4.28 -19.08 11.69
CA PRO A 34 -4.18 -20.53 11.73
C PRO A 34 -4.64 -21.14 10.41
N GLN A 35 -3.90 -22.11 9.86
CA GLN A 35 -4.20 -22.71 8.54
C GLN A 35 -5.60 -23.36 8.45
N ASN A 36 -6.22 -23.63 9.59
CA ASN A 36 -7.59 -24.15 9.69
C ASN A 36 -8.65 -23.06 9.47
N ILE A 37 -8.25 -21.79 9.49
CA ILE A 37 -9.07 -20.60 9.27
C ILE A 37 -8.53 -19.90 8.03
N ILE A 38 -9.31 -19.88 6.95
CA ILE A 38 -8.91 -19.13 5.76
C ILE A 38 -9.15 -17.64 6.04
N PRO A 39 -8.13 -16.76 5.88
CA PRO A 39 -8.30 -15.33 6.09
C PRO A 39 -9.47 -14.82 5.26
N PRO A 40 -10.39 -14.04 5.83
CA PRO A 40 -11.37 -13.38 4.99
C PRO A 40 -10.65 -12.41 4.04
N MET A 41 -11.05 -12.41 2.77
CA MET A 41 -10.45 -11.61 1.69
C MET A 41 -10.22 -10.15 2.08
N TRP A 42 -11.20 -9.52 2.74
CA TRP A 42 -11.09 -8.14 3.17
C TRP A 42 -9.94 -7.93 4.16
N ALA A 43 -9.73 -8.84 5.12
CA ALA A 43 -8.64 -8.72 6.09
C ALA A 43 -7.27 -8.92 5.44
N LEU A 44 -7.17 -9.88 4.52
CA LEU A 44 -5.96 -10.07 3.71
C LEU A 44 -5.65 -8.80 2.90
N SER A 45 -6.66 -8.25 2.22
CA SER A 45 -6.53 -7.06 1.39
C SER A 45 -6.11 -5.81 2.19
N LEU A 46 -6.64 -5.64 3.40
CA LEU A 46 -6.29 -4.52 4.28
C LEU A 46 -4.87 -4.66 4.84
N SER A 47 -4.46 -5.88 5.21
CA SER A 47 -3.10 -6.16 5.69
C SER A 47 -2.06 -5.90 4.60
N VAL A 48 -2.30 -6.41 3.39
CA VAL A 48 -1.44 -6.17 2.22
C VAL A 48 -1.40 -4.69 1.87
N GLY A 49 -2.56 -4.04 1.79
CA GLY A 49 -2.68 -2.61 1.52
C GLY A 49 -1.95 -1.75 2.56
N PHE A 50 -2.01 -2.12 3.83
CA PHE A 50 -1.25 -1.47 4.91
C PHE A 50 0.25 -1.63 4.71
N GLY A 51 0.74 -2.83 4.34
CA GLY A 51 2.13 -3.07 3.97
C GLY A 51 2.61 -2.19 2.81
N CYS A 52 1.81 -2.10 1.74
CA CYS A 52 2.07 -1.19 0.61
C CYS A 52 2.11 0.29 1.05
N GLY A 53 1.23 0.68 1.97
CA GLY A 53 1.22 2.02 2.57
C GLY A 53 2.46 2.32 3.41
N LEU A 54 2.94 1.36 4.19
CA LEU A 54 4.17 1.52 4.98
C LEU A 54 5.40 1.74 4.09
N ALA A 55 5.50 1.02 2.96
CA ALA A 55 6.57 1.24 2.00
C ALA A 55 6.54 2.66 1.42
N ALA A 56 5.36 3.15 1.03
CA ALA A 56 5.20 4.53 0.58
C ALA A 56 5.59 5.54 1.68
N PHE A 57 5.16 5.31 2.92
CA PHE A 57 5.58 6.15 4.05
C PHE A 57 7.10 6.21 4.20
N ILE A 58 7.80 5.07 4.15
CA ILE A 58 9.26 5.01 4.29
C ILE A 58 9.96 5.83 3.19
N CYS A 59 9.49 5.75 1.94
CA CYS A 59 10.06 6.51 0.82
C CYS A 59 9.84 8.03 0.93
N PHE A 60 8.74 8.45 1.56
CA PHE A 60 8.35 9.85 1.68
C PHE A 60 8.60 10.44 3.08
N LEU A 61 9.17 9.65 3.99
CA LEU A 61 9.56 10.09 5.33
C LEU A 61 10.65 11.15 5.22
N LYS A 62 10.49 12.24 5.97
CA LYS A 62 11.50 13.28 6.17
C LYS A 62 11.77 13.40 7.67
N PRO A 63 12.82 12.73 8.20
CA PRO A 63 13.08 12.67 9.66
C PRO A 63 13.22 14.04 10.31
N GLU A 64 13.71 15.02 9.56
CA GLU A 64 13.92 16.41 10.00
C GLU A 64 12.63 17.24 10.06
N ALA A 65 11.55 16.78 9.42
CA ALA A 65 10.28 17.48 9.44
C ALA A 65 9.60 17.40 10.81
N LYS A 66 8.71 18.36 11.10
CA LYS A 66 7.89 18.35 12.32
C LYS A 66 7.15 17.01 12.45
N ARG A 67 7.04 16.50 13.68
CA ARG A 67 6.38 15.22 13.99
C ARG A 67 4.97 15.13 13.41
N SER A 68 4.21 16.22 13.42
CA SER A 68 2.87 16.29 12.83
C SER A 68 2.87 15.98 11.33
N ILE A 69 3.86 16.49 10.57
CA ILE A 69 3.99 16.23 9.13
C ILE A 69 4.27 14.75 8.86
N ASN A 70 5.16 14.14 9.64
CA ASN A 70 5.47 12.71 9.50
C ASN A 70 4.27 11.84 9.88
N LEU A 71 3.52 12.20 10.93
CA LEU A 71 2.27 11.52 11.30
C LEU A 71 1.20 11.65 10.21
N THR A 72 1.03 12.82 9.61
CA THR A 72 0.09 12.99 8.48
C THR A 72 0.53 12.18 7.26
N THR A 73 1.84 12.12 6.97
CA THR A 73 2.38 11.32 5.86
C THR A 73 2.12 9.83 6.10
N PHE A 74 2.34 9.36 7.33
CA PHE A 74 2.01 8.00 7.74
C PHE A 74 0.52 7.70 7.58
N ALA A 75 -0.35 8.56 8.10
CA ALA A 75 -1.80 8.38 8.01
C ALA A 75 -2.27 8.36 6.55
N VAL A 76 -1.82 9.30 5.72
CA VAL A 76 -2.14 9.35 4.29
C VAL A 76 -1.69 8.06 3.61
N ALA A 77 -0.44 7.64 3.80
CA ALA A 77 0.13 6.48 3.14
C ALA A 77 -0.57 5.17 3.55
N CYS A 78 -0.79 4.96 4.85
CA CYS A 78 -1.44 3.76 5.35
C CYS A 78 -2.93 3.69 4.99
N LEU A 79 -3.69 4.78 5.16
CA LEU A 79 -5.12 4.79 4.84
C LEU A 79 -5.36 4.64 3.34
N SER A 80 -4.57 5.32 2.50
CA SER A 80 -4.66 5.17 1.04
C SER A 80 -4.20 3.79 0.58
N GLY A 81 -3.19 3.20 1.20
CA GLY A 81 -2.78 1.81 0.94
C GLY A 81 -3.86 0.80 1.30
N MET A 82 -4.49 0.93 2.48
CA MET A 82 -5.62 0.11 2.89
C MET A 82 -6.82 0.27 1.94
N LEU A 83 -7.13 1.51 1.53
CA LEU A 83 -8.15 1.78 0.53
C LEU A 83 -7.82 1.10 -0.81
N GLY A 84 -6.56 1.19 -1.27
CA GLY A 84 -6.10 0.52 -2.49
C GLY A 84 -6.21 -0.99 -2.39
N GLY A 85 -5.80 -1.60 -1.27
CA GLY A 85 -5.96 -3.02 -1.02
C GLY A 85 -7.43 -3.44 -1.08
N TYR A 86 -8.33 -2.68 -0.43
CA TYR A 86 -9.77 -2.92 -0.48
C TYR A 86 -10.34 -2.81 -1.90
N LEU A 87 -9.97 -1.78 -2.67
CA LEU A 87 -10.37 -1.67 -4.09
C LEU A 87 -9.84 -2.84 -4.92
N GLY A 88 -8.62 -3.31 -4.63
CA GLY A 88 -8.09 -4.54 -5.21
C GLY A 88 -8.95 -5.76 -4.90
N SER A 89 -9.53 -5.85 -3.69
CA SER A 89 -10.44 -6.94 -3.31
C SER A 89 -11.69 -7.01 -4.19
N LEU A 90 -12.23 -5.85 -4.56
CA LEU A 90 -13.36 -5.76 -5.49
C LEU A 90 -12.96 -6.17 -6.92
N LEU A 91 -11.73 -5.88 -7.34
CA LEU A 91 -11.23 -6.27 -8.67
C LEU A 91 -10.91 -7.77 -8.78
N ALA A 92 -10.54 -8.43 -7.68
CA ALA A 92 -10.26 -9.87 -7.68
C ALA A 92 -11.53 -10.73 -7.68
N ASP A 93 -12.63 -10.22 -7.13
CA ASP A 93 -13.95 -10.86 -7.13
C ASP A 93 -15.05 -9.85 -7.55
N PRO A 94 -15.07 -9.44 -8.82
CA PRO A 94 -15.97 -8.39 -9.30
C PRO A 94 -17.45 -8.79 -9.26
N GLU A 95 -17.74 -10.09 -9.33
CA GLU A 95 -19.11 -10.62 -9.32
C GLU A 95 -19.57 -11.02 -7.90
N GLY A 96 -18.65 -11.09 -6.92
CA GLY A 96 -18.96 -11.53 -5.55
C GLY A 96 -19.36 -13.01 -5.45
N VAL A 97 -19.14 -13.78 -6.52
CA VAL A 97 -19.52 -15.19 -6.64
C VAL A 97 -18.28 -16.10 -6.58
N ARG A 98 -17.07 -15.55 -6.68
CA ARG A 98 -15.87 -16.38 -6.59
C ARG A 98 -15.70 -16.90 -5.18
N ASN A 99 -15.26 -18.14 -5.10
CA ASN A 99 -14.98 -18.76 -3.82
C ASN A 99 -13.80 -18.01 -3.18
N VAL A 100 -14.08 -17.13 -2.23
CA VAL A 100 -13.11 -16.37 -1.40
C VAL A 100 -12.00 -17.29 -0.87
N ARG A 101 -12.35 -18.56 -0.62
CA ARG A 101 -11.40 -19.63 -0.26
C ARG A 101 -10.34 -19.92 -1.31
N LEU A 102 -10.68 -19.95 -2.59
CA LEU A 102 -9.74 -20.22 -3.68
C LEU A 102 -8.81 -19.01 -3.90
N VAL A 103 -9.37 -17.79 -3.84
CA VAL A 103 -8.60 -16.55 -4.00
C VAL A 103 -7.54 -16.41 -2.90
N ALA A 104 -7.93 -16.64 -1.65
CA ALA A 104 -7.06 -16.55 -0.49
C ALA A 104 -6.37 -17.88 -0.13
N SER A 105 -6.31 -18.86 -1.03
CA SER A 105 -5.69 -20.17 -0.72
C SER A 105 -4.17 -20.19 -0.86
N SER A 106 -3.59 -19.28 -1.68
CA SER A 106 -2.19 -19.36 -2.06
C SER A 106 -1.59 -17.99 -2.38
N LEU A 107 -0.27 -17.87 -2.13
CA LEU A 107 0.60 -16.76 -2.55
C LEU A 107 0.71 -16.60 -4.06
N THR A 108 0.51 -17.69 -4.81
CA THR A 108 0.58 -17.71 -6.27
C THR A 108 -0.77 -17.50 -6.94
N SER A 109 -1.83 -17.27 -6.16
CA SER A 109 -3.15 -17.03 -6.71
C SER A 109 -3.14 -15.75 -7.55
N PRO A 110 -3.53 -15.81 -8.85
CA PRO A 110 -3.58 -14.63 -9.71
C PRO A 110 -4.52 -13.55 -9.15
N ASP A 111 -5.45 -13.97 -8.28
CA ASP A 111 -6.45 -13.10 -7.65
C ASP A 111 -5.89 -12.25 -6.50
N VAL A 112 -4.63 -12.45 -6.08
CA VAL A 112 -4.00 -11.61 -5.04
C VAL A 112 -3.17 -10.46 -5.62
N ALA A 113 -2.73 -10.61 -6.87
CA ALA A 113 -2.04 -9.54 -7.59
C ALA A 113 -2.80 -8.19 -7.53
N PRO A 114 -4.13 -8.13 -7.75
CA PRO A 114 -4.89 -6.89 -7.67
C PRO A 114 -4.75 -6.14 -6.34
N PHE A 115 -4.60 -6.83 -5.21
CA PHE A 115 -4.48 -6.20 -3.89
C PHE A 115 -3.17 -5.43 -3.77
N VAL A 116 -2.09 -6.08 -4.20
CA VAL A 116 -0.75 -5.53 -4.14
C VAL A 116 -0.62 -4.39 -5.15
N TYR A 117 -1.13 -4.57 -6.38
CA TYR A 117 -1.12 -3.53 -7.41
C TYR A 117 -1.89 -2.29 -6.96
N MET A 118 -3.15 -2.45 -6.56
CA MET A 118 -3.99 -1.31 -6.17
C MET A 118 -3.49 -0.67 -4.87
N GLY A 119 -3.09 -1.47 -3.88
CA GLY A 119 -2.49 -0.98 -2.64
C GLY A 119 -1.25 -0.12 -2.90
N THR A 120 -0.35 -0.59 -3.77
CA THR A 120 0.90 0.11 -4.12
C THR A 120 0.65 1.38 -4.92
N ILE A 121 -0.20 1.32 -5.95
CA ILE A 121 -0.45 2.47 -6.82
C ILE A 121 -1.17 3.56 -6.04
N ILE A 122 -2.26 3.21 -5.34
CA ILE A 122 -3.05 4.19 -4.59
C ILE A 122 -2.21 4.79 -3.45
N SER A 123 -1.48 3.98 -2.67
CA SER A 123 -0.63 4.53 -1.61
C SER A 123 0.44 5.47 -2.15
N THR A 124 1.08 5.10 -3.26
CA THR A 124 2.12 5.91 -3.88
C THR A 124 1.56 7.21 -4.43
N THR A 125 0.42 7.17 -5.14
CA THR A 125 -0.20 8.38 -5.72
C THR A 125 -0.61 9.37 -4.63
N PHE A 126 -1.33 8.92 -3.59
CA PHE A 126 -1.78 9.81 -2.53
C PHE A 126 -0.62 10.37 -1.70
N THR A 127 0.39 9.53 -1.39
CA THR A 127 1.56 10.00 -0.64
C THR A 127 2.42 10.94 -1.48
N SER A 128 2.53 10.71 -2.79
CA SER A 128 3.19 11.61 -3.74
C SER A 128 2.47 12.95 -3.86
N ALA A 129 1.14 12.93 -3.96
CA ALA A 129 0.32 14.14 -4.01
C ALA A 129 0.46 14.95 -2.71
N TRP A 130 0.44 14.28 -1.55
CA TRP A 130 0.71 14.91 -0.27
C TRP A 130 2.12 15.52 -0.21
N TYR A 131 3.14 14.79 -0.68
CA TYR A 131 4.50 15.32 -0.75
C TYR A 131 4.60 16.54 -1.67
N ALA A 132 4.00 16.49 -2.85
CA ALA A 132 3.97 17.61 -3.79
C ALA A 132 3.26 18.85 -3.19
N TYR A 133 2.16 18.64 -2.46
CA TYR A 133 1.49 19.71 -1.72
C TYR A 133 2.41 20.34 -0.66
N ARG A 134 3.16 19.52 0.09
CA ARG A 134 4.13 20.03 1.07
C ARG A 134 5.27 20.81 0.43
N LEU A 135 5.81 20.32 -0.69
CA LEU A 135 6.84 21.02 -1.46
C LEU A 135 6.37 22.42 -1.87
N TRP A 136 5.11 22.54 -2.30
CA TRP A 136 4.51 23.81 -2.70
C TRP A 136 4.20 24.73 -1.50
N LEU A 137 3.53 24.22 -0.46
CA LEU A 137 3.07 25.03 0.67
C LEU A 137 4.22 25.51 1.56
N TYR A 138 5.20 24.64 1.82
CA TYR A 138 6.29 24.90 2.76
C TYR A 138 7.60 25.30 2.08
N ASN A 139 7.62 25.39 0.74
CA ASN A 139 8.83 25.63 -0.05
C ASN A 139 10.00 24.72 0.34
N GLU A 140 9.72 23.48 0.77
CA GLU A 140 10.74 22.51 1.16
C GLU A 140 11.77 22.34 0.02
N ASP A 141 13.04 22.57 0.33
CA ASP A 141 14.19 22.24 -0.53
C ASP A 141 14.39 20.72 -0.65
#